data_AF-A0A536G961-F1
#
_entry.id   AF-A0A536G961-F1
#
_cell.length_a   1.000
_cell.length_b   1.000
_cell.length_c   1.000
_cell.angle_alpha   90.00
_cell.angle_beta   90.00
_cell.angle_gamma   90.00
#
_symmetry.space_group_name_H-M   'P 1'
#
loop_
_entity.id
_entity.type
_entity.pdbx_description
1 polymer ?
#
loop_
_entity_poly.entity_id
_entity_poly.type
_entity_poly.pdbx_seq_one_letter_code
_entity_poly.pdbx_strand_id
1 'polypeptide(L)'
;MNWYAIALFVHIVGALLLFALLTIEGFTLRTGMTAAQMNRILGPISALAILVPGMYMVLAGPGWTGWAVVGLATYVLIAAVGAYTGINVMRGRMAARTATISWLVRTGMALAVVFDMTVKPDLIASAAVVAVGVILGVAAAVPTLRAVRPA
;
A
#
# COMPACT_ATOMS: atom_id res chain seq x y z
N MET A 1 -2.19 -4.53 30.00
CA MET A 1 -2.05 -4.09 28.59
C MET A 1 -2.91 -2.85 28.38
N ASN A 2 -2.39 -1.76 27.78
CA ASN A 2 -3.21 -0.57 27.53
C ASN A 2 -3.85 -0.62 26.13
N TRP A 3 -4.96 0.10 25.93
CA TRP A 3 -5.67 0.13 24.65
C TRP A 3 -4.81 0.63 23.49
N TYR A 4 -3.89 1.56 23.78
CA TYR A 4 -2.92 2.06 22.82
C TYR A 4 -2.00 0.96 22.27
N ALA A 5 -1.45 0.09 23.12
CA ALA A 5 -0.59 -1.01 22.70
C ALA A 5 -1.35 -2.08 21.91
N ILE A 6 -2.61 -2.34 22.26
CA ILE A 6 -3.48 -3.25 21.50
C ILE A 6 -3.71 -2.67 20.10
N ALA A 7 -4.04 -1.38 20.00
CA ALA A 7 -4.23 -0.70 18.72
C ALA A 7 -2.95 -0.72 17.87
N LEU A 8 -1.79 -0.41 18.48
CA LEU A 8 -0.50 -0.47 17.81
C LEU A 8 -0.19 -1.89 17.28
N PHE A 9 -0.46 -2.91 18.09
CA PHE A 9 -0.29 -4.31 17.68
C PHE A 9 -1.15 -4.64 16.47
N VAL A 10 -2.45 -4.33 16.51
CA VAL A 10 -3.36 -4.57 15.38
C VAL A 10 -2.94 -3.80 14.14
N HIS A 11 -2.48 -2.54 14.30
CA HIS A 11 -1.96 -1.73 13.20
C HIS A 11 -0.77 -2.40 12.51
N ILE A 12 0.21 -2.88 13.29
CA ILE A 12 1.41 -3.56 12.78
C ILE A 12 1.02 -4.87 12.09
N VAL A 13 0.15 -5.67 12.69
CA VAL A 13 -0.35 -6.91 12.08
C VAL A 13 -1.08 -6.63 10.77
N GLY A 14 -1.90 -5.57 10.74
CA GLY A 14 -2.58 -5.09 9.53
C GLY A 14 -1.59 -4.70 8.43
N ALA A 15 -0.52 -4.00 8.78
CA ALA A 15 0.55 -3.61 7.86
C ALA A 15 1.32 -4.83 7.34
N LEU A 16 1.66 -5.79 8.20
CA LEU A 16 2.28 -7.05 7.78
C LEU A 16 1.39 -7.84 6.82
N LEU A 17 0.09 -7.88 7.08
CA LEU A 17 -0.88 -8.50 6.19
C LEU A 17 -0.94 -7.78 4.83
N LEU A 18 -0.86 -6.45 4.79
CA LEU A 18 -0.80 -5.69 3.54
C LEU A 18 0.43 -6.10 2.71
N PHE A 19 1.60 -6.18 3.33
CA PHE A 19 2.83 -6.61 2.64
C PHE A 19 2.75 -8.07 2.17
N ALA A 20 2.14 -8.95 2.94
CA ALA A 20 1.88 -10.33 2.50
C ALA A 20 0.98 -10.36 1.26
N LEU A 21 -0.11 -9.59 1.25
CA LEU A 21 -1.03 -9.50 0.12
C LEU A 21 -0.39 -8.86 -1.11
N LEU A 22 0.44 -7.82 -0.93
CA LEU A 22 1.23 -7.24 -2.02
C LEU A 22 2.21 -8.26 -2.58
N THR A 23 2.85 -9.07 -1.74
CA THR A 23 3.77 -10.12 -2.19
C THR A 23 3.04 -11.18 -3.02
N ILE A 24 1.88 -11.63 -2.54
CA ILE A 24 1.05 -12.60 -3.25
C ILE A 24 0.55 -12.00 -4.57
N GLU A 25 0.09 -10.75 -4.58
CA GLU A 25 -0.35 -10.05 -5.78
C GLU A 25 0.79 -10.02 -6.82
N GLY A 26 1.99 -9.61 -6.42
CA GLY A 26 3.17 -9.59 -7.29
C GLY A 26 3.53 -10.97 -7.84
N PHE A 27 3.38 -12.02 -7.04
CA PHE A 27 3.61 -13.41 -7.46
C PHE A 27 2.55 -13.89 -8.46
N THR A 28 1.27 -13.62 -8.20
CA THR A 28 0.16 -13.97 -9.09
C THR A 28 0.23 -13.27 -10.44
N LEU A 29 0.62 -11.99 -10.46
CA LEU A 29 0.81 -11.23 -11.71
C LEU A 29 1.93 -11.80 -12.59
N ARG A 30 2.94 -12.44 -11.99
CA ARG A 30 4.07 -13.07 -12.73
C ARG A 30 3.79 -14.49 -13.18
N THR A 31 2.99 -15.23 -12.42
CA THR A 31 2.70 -16.65 -12.66
C THR A 31 1.40 -16.88 -13.42
N GLY A 32 0.53 -15.87 -13.52
CA GLY A 32 -0.80 -16.00 -14.11
C GLY A 32 -1.80 -16.75 -13.22
N MET A 33 -1.41 -17.11 -11.99
CA MET A 33 -2.31 -17.72 -11.01
C MET A 33 -3.30 -16.69 -10.46
N THR A 34 -4.46 -17.14 -9.99
CA THR A 34 -5.47 -16.27 -9.39
C THR A 34 -5.43 -16.33 -7.86
N ALA A 35 -5.24 -15.18 -7.22
CA ALA A 35 -5.48 -14.97 -5.78
C ALA A 35 -6.64 -13.99 -5.54
N ALA A 36 -7.51 -13.79 -6.55
CA ALA A 36 -8.52 -12.73 -6.55
C ALA A 36 -9.49 -12.84 -5.37
N GLN A 37 -9.92 -14.05 -5.02
CA GLN A 37 -10.86 -14.28 -3.92
C GLN A 37 -10.23 -13.97 -2.56
N MET A 38 -8.97 -14.37 -2.34
CA MET A 38 -8.23 -14.09 -1.12
C MET A 38 -7.96 -12.59 -0.96
N ASN A 39 -7.46 -11.92 -2.00
CA ASN A 39 -7.21 -10.47 -1.96
C ASN A 39 -8.50 -9.67 -1.76
N ARG A 40 -9.64 -10.15 -2.26
CA ARG A 40 -10.94 -9.50 -2.07
C ARG A 40 -11.43 -9.54 -0.62
N ILE A 41 -11.07 -10.57 0.14
CA ILE A 41 -11.48 -10.73 1.54
C ILE A 41 -10.44 -10.09 2.46
N LEU A 42 -9.18 -10.46 2.30
CA LEU A 42 -8.10 -10.03 3.19
C LEU A 42 -7.65 -8.58 2.93
N GLY A 43 -7.82 -8.05 1.72
CA GLY A 43 -7.47 -6.67 1.38
C GLY A 43 -8.21 -5.64 2.24
N PRO A 44 -9.56 -5.64 2.27
CA PRO A 44 -10.34 -4.78 3.15
C PRO A 44 -10.02 -5.00 4.64
N ILE A 45 -9.82 -6.24 5.07
CA ILE A 45 -9.45 -6.56 6.46
C ILE A 45 -8.12 -5.91 6.83
N SER A 46 -7.10 -6.04 5.98
CA SER A 46 -5.80 -5.40 6.18
C SER A 46 -5.92 -3.87 6.21
N ALA A 47 -6.66 -3.28 5.27
CA ALA A 47 -6.87 -1.83 5.23
C ALA A 47 -7.55 -1.31 6.51
N LEU A 48 -8.59 -2.00 7.00
CA LEU A 48 -9.27 -1.65 8.25
C LEU A 48 -8.39 -1.85 9.47
N ALA A 49 -7.63 -2.94 9.52
CA ALA A 49 -6.67 -3.23 10.59
C ALA A 49 -5.53 -2.19 10.67
N ILE A 50 -5.21 -1.51 9.57
CA ILE A 50 -4.26 -0.38 9.55
C ILE A 50 -4.98 0.92 9.91
N LEU A 51 -6.02 1.28 9.17
CA LEU A 51 -6.63 2.62 9.22
C LEU A 51 -7.38 2.87 10.53
N VAL A 52 -8.14 1.91 11.04
CA VAL A 52 -8.94 2.11 12.26
C VAL A 52 -8.03 2.31 13.48
N PRO A 53 -7.04 1.43 13.76
CA PRO A 53 -6.12 1.66 14.86
C PRO A 53 -5.18 2.85 14.62
N GLY A 54 -4.79 3.12 13.37
CA GLY A 54 -3.98 4.29 13.01
C GLY A 54 -4.67 5.61 13.39
N MET A 55 -5.96 5.74 13.04
CA MET A 55 -6.79 6.87 13.44
C MET A 55 -6.92 6.97 14.96
N TYR A 56 -7.16 5.85 15.64
CA TYR A 56 -7.22 5.84 17.10
C TYR A 56 -5.92 6.31 17.76
N MET A 57 -4.76 5.86 17.28
CA MET A 57 -3.46 6.27 17.82
C MET A 57 -3.16 7.75 17.61
N VAL A 58 -3.66 8.35 16.52
CA VAL A 58 -3.59 9.82 16.32
C VAL A 58 -4.44 10.54 17.36
N LEU A 59 -5.68 10.07 17.59
CA LEU A 59 -6.61 10.71 18.53
C LEU A 59 -6.22 10.53 20.00
N ALA A 60 -5.64 9.38 20.36
CA ALA A 60 -5.24 9.03 21.72
C ALA A 60 -3.78 9.39 22.04
N GLY A 61 -3.02 9.85 21.04
CA GLY A 61 -1.59 10.10 21.12
C GLY A 61 -1.22 11.58 20.91
N PRO A 62 -0.06 11.86 20.29
CA PRO A 62 0.43 13.23 20.05
C PRO A 62 -0.40 14.08 19.09
N GLY A 63 -1.50 13.54 18.53
CA GLY A 63 -2.34 14.22 17.55
C GLY A 63 -1.82 14.12 16.12
N TRP A 64 -2.32 15.03 15.27
CA TRP A 64 -2.08 15.08 13.84
C TRP A 64 -0.68 15.62 13.50
N THR A 65 0.32 14.76 13.68
CA THR A 65 1.69 15.02 13.25
C THR A 65 1.83 14.84 11.73
N GLY A 66 2.83 15.49 11.11
CA GLY A 66 3.01 15.48 9.66
C GLY A 66 3.10 14.08 9.05
N TRP A 67 3.96 13.22 9.61
CA TRP A 67 4.09 11.82 9.20
C TRP A 67 2.81 11.00 9.39
N ALA A 68 2.02 11.28 10.43
CA ALA A 68 0.78 10.56 10.68
C ALA A 68 -0.29 10.93 9.63
N VAL A 69 -0.42 12.21 9.29
CA VAL A 69 -1.32 12.70 8.23
C VAL A 69 -0.96 12.06 6.89
N VAL A 70 0.32 12.13 6.52
CA VAL A 70 0.81 11.59 5.23
C VAL A 70 0.66 10.07 5.18
N GLY A 71 1.02 9.36 6.25
CA GLY A 71 0.89 7.91 6.33
C GLY A 71 -0.56 7.44 6.20
N LEU A 72 -1.50 8.06 6.93
CA LEU A 72 -2.92 7.75 6.83
C LEU A 72 -3.48 8.03 5.44
N ALA A 73 -3.20 9.20 4.88
CA ALA A 73 -3.62 9.55 3.53
C ALA A 73 -3.07 8.57 2.49
N THR A 74 -1.80 8.17 2.62
CA THR A 74 -1.16 7.23 1.72
C THR A 74 -1.76 5.83 1.83
N TYR A 75 -2.08 5.34 3.04
CA TYR A 75 -2.77 4.05 3.19
C TYR A 75 -4.19 4.07 2.60
N VAL A 76 -4.93 5.18 2.72
CA VAL A 76 -6.22 5.35 2.04
C VAL A 76 -6.03 5.27 0.51
N LEU A 77 -5.01 5.94 -0.03
CA LEU A 77 -4.68 5.86 -1.46
C LEU A 77 -4.32 4.43 -1.88
N ILE A 78 -3.46 3.73 -1.12
CA ILE A 78 -3.10 2.34 -1.40
C ILE A 78 -4.35 1.45 -1.43
N ALA A 79 -5.25 1.59 -0.45
CA ALA A 79 -6.48 0.82 -0.37
C ALA A 79 -7.42 1.12 -1.55
N ALA A 80 -7.62 2.39 -1.88
CA ALA A 80 -8.48 2.81 -2.98
C ALA A 80 -7.94 2.34 -4.35
N VAL A 81 -6.65 2.55 -4.61
CA VAL A 81 -5.98 2.11 -5.84
C VAL A 81 -5.95 0.59 -5.92
N GLY A 82 -5.71 -0.11 -4.81
CA GLY A 82 -5.74 -1.56 -4.73
C GLY A 82 -7.11 -2.13 -5.06
N ALA A 83 -8.17 -1.57 -4.47
CA ALA A 83 -9.55 -1.95 -4.78
C ALA A 83 -9.90 -1.69 -6.25
N TYR A 84 -9.57 -0.51 -6.78
CA TYR A 84 -9.78 -0.16 -8.18
C TYR A 84 -9.07 -1.14 -9.13
N THR A 85 -7.79 -1.42 -8.87
CA THR A 85 -6.98 -2.32 -9.68
C THR A 85 -7.55 -3.73 -9.65
N GLY A 86 -7.85 -4.27 -8.45
CA GLY A 86 -8.43 -5.60 -8.28
C GLY A 86 -9.77 -5.76 -9.00
N ILE A 87 -10.69 -4.79 -8.86
CA ILE A 87 -12.00 -4.83 -9.54
C ILE A 87 -11.84 -4.83 -11.06
N ASN A 88 -10.95 -4.01 -11.61
CA ASN A 88 -10.78 -3.91 -13.07
C ASN A 88 -10.04 -5.13 -13.65
N VAL A 89 -9.08 -5.72 -12.93
CA VAL A 89 -8.44 -6.98 -13.33
C VAL A 89 -9.45 -8.13 -13.34
N MET A 90 -10.27 -8.27 -12.29
CA MET A 90 -11.32 -9.30 -12.24
C MET A 90 -12.37 -9.16 -13.35
N ARG A 91 -12.66 -7.92 -13.78
CA ARG A 91 -13.60 -7.63 -14.86
C ARG A 91 -12.97 -7.75 -16.25
N GLY A 92 -11.69 -8.11 -16.36
CA GLY A 92 -10.97 -8.15 -17.64
C GLY A 92 -10.79 -6.78 -18.30
N ARG A 93 -10.95 -5.68 -17.54
CA ARG A 93 -10.90 -4.29 -18.02
C ARG A 93 -9.51 -3.66 -17.87
N MET A 94 -8.54 -4.41 -17.36
CA MET A 94 -7.19 -3.91 -17.11
C MET A 94 -6.17 -4.94 -17.60
N ALA A 95 -5.21 -4.47 -18.40
CA ALA A 95 -4.09 -5.28 -18.83
C ALA A 95 -3.19 -5.65 -17.64
N ALA A 96 -2.60 -6.85 -17.69
CA ALA A 96 -1.67 -7.33 -16.66
C ALA A 96 -0.52 -6.32 -16.40
N ARG A 97 -0.01 -5.69 -17.46
CA ARG A 97 0.99 -4.61 -17.37
C ARG A 97 0.52 -3.47 -16.47
N THR A 98 -0.68 -2.94 -16.70
CA THR A 98 -1.24 -1.82 -15.91
C THR A 98 -1.40 -2.23 -14.44
N ALA A 99 -1.82 -3.47 -14.20
CA ALA A 99 -1.89 -4.03 -12.86
C ALA A 99 -0.50 -4.14 -12.20
N THR A 100 0.53 -4.56 -12.94
CA THR A 100 1.92 -4.59 -12.45
C THR A 100 2.46 -3.20 -12.10
N ILE A 101 2.17 -2.18 -12.92
CA ILE A 101 2.55 -0.79 -12.62
C ILE A 101 1.86 -0.33 -11.33
N SER A 102 0.54 -0.53 -11.23
CA SER A 102 -0.23 -0.20 -10.02
C SER A 102 0.31 -0.89 -8.77
N TRP A 103 0.64 -2.18 -8.89
CA TRP A 103 1.26 -2.96 -7.82
C TRP A 103 2.61 -2.36 -7.39
N LEU A 104 3.52 -2.09 -8.33
CA LEU A 104 4.83 -1.51 -8.03
C LEU A 104 4.73 -0.15 -7.32
N VAL A 105 3.82 0.72 -7.79
CA VAL A 105 3.59 2.03 -7.17
C VAL A 105 3.05 1.87 -5.75
N ARG A 106 2.07 0.98 -5.53
CA ARG A 106 1.55 0.69 -4.18
C ARG A 106 2.60 0.10 -3.25
N THR A 107 3.47 -0.78 -3.74
CA THR A 107 4.60 -1.30 -2.95
C THR A 107 5.58 -0.19 -2.58
N GLY A 108 5.93 0.69 -3.52
CA GLY A 108 6.78 1.85 -3.26
C GLY A 108 6.19 2.79 -2.21
N MET A 109 4.90 3.11 -2.33
CA MET A 109 4.17 3.90 -1.31
C MET A 109 4.16 3.22 0.06
N ALA A 110 3.87 1.90 0.11
CA ALA A 110 3.84 1.17 1.38
C ALA A 110 5.20 1.19 2.08
N LEU A 111 6.30 1.01 1.33
CA LEU A 111 7.66 1.09 1.87
C LEU A 111 8.01 2.51 2.36
N ALA A 112 7.61 3.54 1.62
CA ALA A 112 7.78 4.92 2.04
C ALA A 112 7.07 5.21 3.37
N VAL A 113 5.84 4.70 3.56
CA VAL A 113 5.10 4.87 4.82
C VAL A 113 5.80 4.14 5.97
N VAL A 114 6.40 2.96 5.76
CA VAL A 114 7.19 2.29 6.80
C VAL A 114 8.40 3.13 7.21
N PHE A 115 9.06 3.78 6.25
CA PHE A 115 10.14 4.73 6.55
C PHE A 115 9.63 5.91 7.38
N ASP A 116 8.52 6.53 6.98
CA ASP A 116 7.89 7.62 7.72
C ASP A 116 7.54 7.23 9.16
N MET A 117 7.02 6.03 9.37
CA MET A 117 6.69 5.52 10.71
C MET A 117 7.93 5.27 11.58
N THR A 118 9.10 5.10 10.95
CA THR A 118 10.38 4.86 11.63
C THR A 118 11.07 6.17 11.99
N VAL A 119 11.22 7.07 11.01
CA VAL A 119 11.95 8.34 11.18
C VAL A 119 11.06 9.44 11.76
N LYS A 120 9.75 9.36 11.54
CA LYS A 120 8.72 10.31 12.00
C LYS A 120 9.05 11.76 11.65
N PRO A 121 9.34 12.07 10.37
CA PRO A 121 9.75 13.41 9.99
C PRO A 121 8.55 14.38 9.96
N ASP A 122 8.80 15.65 9.65
CA ASP A 122 7.75 16.64 9.47
C ASP A 122 6.95 16.39 8.18
N LEU A 123 5.91 17.21 7.97
CA LEU A 123 4.96 17.06 6.86
C LEU A 123 5.65 17.08 5.48
N ILE A 124 6.59 18.00 5.26
CA ILE A 124 7.22 18.20 3.95
C ILE A 124 8.13 17.02 3.65
N ALA A 125 8.93 16.62 4.63
CA ALA A 125 9.82 15.48 4.51
C ALA A 125 9.05 14.17 4.29
N SER A 126 7.95 13.93 5.01
CA SER A 126 7.11 12.74 4.77
C SER A 126 6.49 12.72 3.38
N ALA A 127 5.94 13.86 2.92
CA ALA A 127 5.40 13.94 1.57
C ALA A 127 6.48 13.67 0.51
N ALA A 128 7.70 14.17 0.71
CA ALA A 128 8.84 13.90 -0.18
C ALA A 128 9.23 12.42 -0.19
N VAL A 129 9.25 11.76 0.97
CA VAL A 129 9.54 10.31 1.08
C VAL A 129 8.51 9.49 0.31
N VAL A 130 7.21 9.78 0.47
CA VAL A 130 6.15 9.12 -0.29
C VAL A 130 6.29 9.38 -1.80
N ALA A 131 6.60 10.61 -2.20
CA ALA A 131 6.84 10.95 -3.60
C ALA A 131 8.03 10.15 -4.18
N VAL A 132 9.12 10.00 -3.43
CA VAL A 132 10.26 9.15 -3.81
C VAL A 132 9.82 7.70 -3.95
N GLY A 133 9.03 7.16 -3.01
CA GLY A 133 8.48 5.81 -3.11
C GLY A 133 7.65 5.59 -4.38
N VAL A 134 6.81 6.56 -4.75
CA VAL A 134 6.05 6.55 -6.01
C VAL A 134 7.00 6.54 -7.21
N ILE A 135 7.98 7.44 -7.24
CA ILE A 135 8.96 7.55 -8.34
C ILE A 135 9.71 6.23 -8.51
N LEU A 136 10.16 5.62 -7.42
CA LEU A 136 10.86 4.33 -7.45
C LEU A 136 9.95 3.21 -7.98
N GLY A 137 8.67 3.18 -7.57
CA GLY A 137 7.69 2.24 -8.09
C GLY A 137 7.47 2.39 -9.60
N VAL A 138 7.35 3.62 -10.10
CA VAL A 138 7.24 3.91 -11.53
C VAL A 138 8.53 3.54 -12.27
N ALA A 139 9.69 3.88 -11.74
CA ALA A 139 10.99 3.56 -12.34
C ALA A 139 11.20 2.04 -12.44
N ALA A 140 10.82 1.29 -11.40
CA ALA A 140 10.85 -0.17 -11.40
C ALA A 140 9.93 -0.79 -12.47
N ALA A 141 8.95 -0.05 -12.98
CA ALA A 141 8.06 -0.52 -14.04
C ALA A 141 8.64 -0.35 -15.46
N VAL A 142 9.75 0.39 -15.63
CA VAL A 142 10.37 0.63 -16.95
C VAL A 142 10.64 -0.65 -17.76
N PRO A 143 11.15 -1.76 -17.18
CA PRO A 143 11.32 -3.01 -17.92
C PRO A 143 10.00 -3.54 -18.48
N THR A 144 8.91 -3.42 -17.70
CA THR A 144 7.59 -3.85 -18.14
C THR A 144 7.07 -3.00 -19.29
N LEU A 145 7.50 -1.72 -19.41
CA LEU A 145 7.16 -0.79 -20.49
C LEU A 145 7.92 -1.07 -21.79
N ARG A 146 9.16 -1.60 -21.70
CA ARG A 146 10.00 -1.87 -22.88
C ARG A 146 9.57 -3.09 -23.70
N ALA A 147 8.90 -4.06 -23.09
CA ALA A 147 8.45 -5.30 -23.76
C ALA A 147 7.36 -5.11 -24.86
N VAL A 148 6.93 -3.88 -25.17
CA VAL A 148 5.85 -3.58 -26.14
C VAL A 148 6.34 -2.75 -27.33
N ARG A 149 7.65 -2.52 -27.51
CA ARG A 149 8.10 -1.96 -28.79
C ARG A 149 7.95 -3.03 -29.89
N PRO A 150 7.11 -2.83 -30.92
CA PRO A 150 7.19 -3.63 -32.13
C PRO A 150 8.53 -3.32 -32.82
N ALA A 151 9.19 -4.34 -33.33
CA ALA A 151 10.23 -4.18 -34.34
C ALA A 151 9.58 -3.75 -35.67
#